data_AF-A0A917IJG5-F1
#
_entry.id   AF-A0A917IJG5-F1
#
_cell.length_a   1.000
_cell.length_b   1.000
_cell.length_c   1.000
_cell.angle_alpha   90.00
_cell.angle_beta   90.00
_cell.angle_gamma   90.00
#
_symmetry.space_group_name_H-M   'P 1'
#
loop_
_entity.id
_entity.type
_entity.pdbx_description
1 polymer ?
#
loop_
_entity_poly.entity_id
_entity_poly.type
_entity_poly.pdbx_seq_one_letter_code
_entity_poly.pdbx_strand_id
1 'polypeptide(L)'
;MNVEPSSPEETSPQPDSSSSQPTFRHGVHTTPLGKIYLATNGSALTGAWFEAQTHFGSESELGERVTVSSEPVLQQAARELDEYFDGDRRVFDVPLAPSGTDFQLAVWNALKDIPFGFTTTYGEISKIVGPHAPAQAVGQAVGRNRCIIFLPCHRVVAADGKLSGYSAGLDRKRFLLDFEAPASDADEGTLF
;
A
#
# COMPACT_ATOMS: atom_id res chain seq x y z
N MET A 1 -74.92 14.49 13.81
CA MET A 1 -73.56 14.97 14.13
C MET A 1 -73.00 14.07 15.20
N ASN A 2 -72.14 13.13 14.82
CA ASN A 2 -71.24 12.42 15.72
C ASN A 2 -69.97 12.16 14.90
N VAL A 3 -68.88 12.81 15.27
CA VAL A 3 -67.55 12.64 14.68
C VAL A 3 -66.78 11.78 15.68
N GLU A 4 -66.36 10.59 15.28
CA GLU A 4 -65.45 9.75 16.05
C GLU A 4 -64.04 10.37 16.05
N PRO A 5 -63.32 10.40 17.18
CA PRO A 5 -61.95 10.88 17.20
C PRO A 5 -60.98 9.78 16.72
N SER A 6 -60.12 10.16 15.78
CA SER A 6 -59.02 9.37 15.24
C SER A 6 -57.94 9.08 16.29
N SER A 7 -57.48 7.83 16.32
CA SER A 7 -56.33 7.36 17.09
C SER A 7 -55.02 8.05 16.68
N PRO A 8 -54.08 8.33 17.60
CA PRO A 8 -52.75 8.80 17.24
C PRO A 8 -51.84 7.63 16.81
N GLU A 9 -51.12 7.82 15.70
CA GLU A 9 -50.05 6.94 15.21
C GLU A 9 -48.89 6.84 16.20
N GLU A 10 -48.59 5.61 16.66
CA GLU A 10 -47.30 5.26 17.25
C GLU A 10 -46.21 5.30 16.17
N THR A 11 -45.42 6.38 16.14
CA THR A 11 -44.17 6.40 15.40
C THR A 11 -43.08 5.78 16.26
N SER A 12 -42.69 4.55 15.93
CA SER A 12 -41.46 3.93 16.47
C SER A 12 -40.23 4.66 15.91
N PRO A 13 -39.19 4.94 16.72
CA PRO A 13 -37.98 5.57 16.23
C PRO A 13 -37.18 4.60 15.34
N GLN A 14 -36.88 5.00 14.10
CA GLN A 14 -35.94 4.28 13.24
C GLN A 14 -34.51 4.41 13.80
N PRO A 15 -33.68 3.34 13.74
CA PRO A 15 -32.29 3.40 14.16
C PRO A 15 -31.48 4.28 13.19
N ASP A 16 -30.81 5.29 13.76
CA ASP A 16 -29.84 6.15 13.08
C ASP A 16 -28.70 5.27 12.52
N SER A 17 -28.75 5.06 11.21
CA SER A 17 -27.73 4.33 10.46
C SER A 17 -26.72 5.34 9.91
N SER A 18 -26.04 6.08 10.78
CA SER A 18 -24.90 6.91 10.40
C SER A 18 -23.66 6.04 10.17
N SER A 19 -23.68 5.24 9.10
CA SER A 19 -22.43 4.73 8.52
C SER A 19 -21.68 5.93 7.96
N SER A 20 -20.84 6.54 8.80
CA SER A 20 -19.94 7.60 8.38
C SER A 20 -19.04 7.01 7.29
N GLN A 21 -19.23 7.46 6.05
CA GLN A 21 -18.38 7.09 4.93
C GLN A 21 -16.92 7.30 5.34
N PRO A 22 -16.02 6.34 5.05
CA PRO A 22 -14.61 6.49 5.38
C PRO A 22 -14.11 7.79 4.74
N THR A 23 -13.69 8.73 5.58
CA THR A 23 -13.17 10.01 5.10
C THR A 23 -11.71 9.81 4.74
N PHE A 24 -11.44 9.67 3.45
CA PHE A 24 -10.07 9.57 2.96
C PHE A 24 -9.35 10.91 3.15
N ARG A 25 -8.11 10.81 3.63
CA ARG A 25 -7.22 11.95 3.88
C ARG A 25 -5.82 11.57 3.45
N HIS A 26 -5.02 12.55 3.04
CA HIS A 26 -3.63 12.33 2.71
C HIS A 26 -2.70 13.40 3.26
N GLY A 27 -1.47 12.99 3.55
CA GLY A 27 -0.34 13.84 3.86
C GLY A 27 0.79 13.63 2.84
N VAL A 28 1.75 14.56 2.83
CA VAL A 28 2.94 14.45 1.99
C VAL A 28 4.15 14.41 2.93
N HIS A 29 4.99 13.39 2.76
CA HIS A 29 6.24 13.20 3.48
C HIS A 29 7.43 13.27 2.53
N THR A 30 8.59 13.72 3.00
CA THR A 30 9.81 13.78 2.19
C THR A 30 10.72 12.62 2.58
N THR A 31 11.20 11.87 1.59
CA THR A 31 12.15 10.76 1.76
C THR A 31 13.42 11.04 0.96
N PRO A 32 14.51 10.26 1.14
CA PRO A 32 15.68 10.33 0.27
C PRO A 32 15.38 10.11 -1.22
N LEU A 33 14.25 9.46 -1.55
CA LEU A 33 13.79 9.18 -2.91
C LEU A 33 12.76 10.20 -3.46
N GLY A 34 12.60 11.31 -2.74
CA GLY A 34 11.67 12.39 -3.05
C GLY A 34 10.38 12.32 -2.22
N LYS A 35 9.39 13.12 -2.64
CA LYS A 35 8.10 13.21 -1.93
C LYS A 35 7.28 11.93 -2.12
N ILE A 36 6.72 11.46 -1.01
CA ILE A 36 5.77 10.36 -0.97
C ILE A 36 4.44 10.86 -0.39
N TYR A 37 3.34 10.49 -1.04
CA TYR A 37 1.98 10.81 -0.65
C TYR A 37 1.42 9.62 0.12
N LEU A 38 0.99 9.86 1.35
CA LEU A 38 0.47 8.84 2.26
C LEU A 38 -1.02 9.08 2.44
N ALA A 39 -1.86 8.12 2.07
CA ALA A 39 -3.31 8.21 2.18
C ALA A 39 -3.85 7.23 3.24
N THR A 40 -4.86 7.67 3.99
CA THR A 40 -5.50 6.93 5.07
C THR A 40 -7.02 7.06 4.98
N ASN A 41 -7.73 6.05 5.49
CA ASN A 41 -9.18 6.12 5.77
C ASN A 41 -9.48 6.45 7.25
N GLY A 42 -8.45 6.81 8.03
CA GLY A 42 -8.51 7.10 9.46
C GLY A 42 -8.09 5.92 10.35
N SER A 43 -8.16 4.67 9.87
CA SER A 43 -7.78 3.48 10.64
C SER A 43 -6.60 2.70 10.05
N ALA A 44 -6.33 2.85 8.76
CA ALA A 44 -5.25 2.18 8.06
C ALA A 44 -4.74 2.99 6.87
N LEU A 45 -3.49 2.74 6.48
CA LEU A 45 -2.89 3.29 5.27
C LEU A 45 -3.50 2.59 4.06
N THR A 46 -4.13 3.37 3.20
CA THR A 46 -4.82 2.89 1.99
C THR A 46 -3.97 3.09 0.74
N GLY A 47 -2.95 3.94 0.82
CA GLY A 47 -1.96 4.13 -0.23
C GLY A 47 -0.72 4.91 0.18
N ALA A 48 0.35 4.66 -0.56
CA ALA A 48 1.63 5.33 -0.53
C ALA A 48 2.18 5.41 -1.97
N TRP A 49 2.36 6.61 -2.50
CA TRP A 49 2.84 6.82 -3.87
C TRP A 49 3.95 7.85 -3.91
N PHE A 50 4.99 7.58 -4.69
CA PHE A 50 5.93 8.63 -5.04
C PHE A 50 5.29 9.63 -6.01
N GLU A 51 5.71 10.89 -5.91
CA GLU A 51 5.37 11.91 -6.92
C GLU A 51 5.73 11.41 -8.34
N ALA A 52 4.80 11.61 -9.28
CA ALA A 52 4.87 11.16 -10.68
C ALA A 52 4.89 9.64 -10.93
N GLN A 53 4.47 8.80 -9.97
CA GLN A 53 4.27 7.37 -10.18
C GLN A 53 3.21 7.09 -11.28
N THR A 54 3.44 6.10 -12.16
CA THR A 54 2.54 5.79 -13.30
C THR A 54 1.09 5.48 -12.89
N HIS A 55 0.91 4.87 -11.72
CA HIS A 55 -0.40 4.56 -11.12
C HIS A 55 -0.56 5.34 -9.82
N PHE A 56 -0.40 6.66 -9.90
CA PHE A 56 -0.63 7.58 -8.78
C PHE A 56 -2.09 7.55 -8.33
N GLY A 57 -2.32 7.80 -7.03
CA GLY A 57 -3.66 7.84 -6.46
C GLY A 57 -4.53 8.92 -7.09
N SER A 58 -5.77 8.59 -7.38
CA SER A 58 -6.79 9.54 -7.82
C SER A 58 -7.24 10.45 -6.68
N GLU A 59 -7.94 11.55 -7.00
CA GLU A 59 -8.45 12.50 -5.99
C GLU A 59 -9.34 11.82 -4.94
N SER A 60 -10.17 10.86 -5.34
CA SER A 60 -11.03 10.12 -4.41
C SER A 60 -10.25 9.16 -3.50
N GLU A 61 -9.08 8.69 -3.93
CA GLU A 61 -8.22 7.80 -3.14
C GLU A 61 -7.33 8.58 -2.17
N LEU A 62 -6.92 9.80 -2.56
CA LEU A 62 -6.16 10.71 -1.71
C LEU A 62 -7.05 11.44 -0.70
N GLY A 63 -8.26 11.85 -1.10
CA GLY A 63 -9.16 12.64 -0.28
C GLY A 63 -8.57 13.98 0.15
N GLU A 64 -9.00 14.49 1.31
CA GLU A 64 -8.59 15.81 1.80
C GLU A 64 -7.09 15.84 2.16
N ARG A 65 -6.39 16.91 1.78
CA ARG A 65 -5.00 17.12 2.19
C ARG A 65 -4.93 17.62 3.63
N VAL A 66 -4.20 16.90 4.47
CA VAL A 66 -3.98 17.23 5.88
C VAL A 66 -2.49 17.28 6.20
N THR A 67 -2.16 17.73 7.42
CA THR A 67 -0.77 17.64 7.91
C THR A 67 -0.51 16.21 8.37
N VAL A 68 0.64 15.63 8.06
CA VAL A 68 0.99 14.26 8.48
C VAL A 68 0.82 14.06 10.00
N SER A 69 1.18 15.07 10.80
CA SER A 69 1.07 15.03 12.26
C SER A 69 -0.36 15.12 12.81
N SER A 70 -1.37 15.43 11.99
CA SER A 70 -2.77 15.49 12.44
C SER A 70 -3.51 14.16 12.34
N GLU A 71 -2.90 13.15 11.70
CA GLU A 71 -3.49 11.82 11.51
C GLU A 71 -2.56 10.74 12.09
N PRO A 72 -2.98 9.97 13.11
CA PRO A 72 -2.13 8.99 13.76
C PRO A 72 -1.50 7.96 12.80
N VAL A 73 -2.27 7.47 11.84
CA VAL A 73 -1.81 6.51 10.82
C VAL A 73 -0.74 7.12 9.92
N LEU A 74 -0.92 8.38 9.50
CA LEU A 74 0.05 9.05 8.64
C LEU A 74 1.32 9.38 9.41
N GLN A 75 1.20 9.81 10.66
CA GLN A 75 2.32 10.05 11.55
C GLN A 75 3.14 8.77 11.78
N GLN A 76 2.47 7.64 12.01
CA GLN A 76 3.12 6.34 12.12
C GLN A 76 3.83 5.98 10.81
N ALA A 77 3.14 6.04 9.67
CA ALA A 77 3.72 5.72 8.37
C ALA A 77 4.97 6.57 8.06
N ALA A 78 4.92 7.88 8.33
CA ALA A 78 6.06 8.77 8.12
C ALA A 78 7.24 8.42 9.04
N ARG A 79 6.99 8.20 10.33
CA ARG A 79 8.03 7.76 11.28
C ARG A 79 8.68 6.44 10.86
N GLU A 80 7.87 5.45 10.47
CA GLU A 80 8.40 4.16 10.04
C GLU A 80 9.19 4.27 8.73
N LEU A 81 8.82 5.19 7.83
CA LEU A 81 9.64 5.49 6.64
C LEU A 81 10.98 6.12 7.01
N ASP A 82 10.99 7.05 7.98
CA ASP A 82 12.23 7.66 8.48
C ASP A 82 13.14 6.56 9.08
N GLU A 83 12.61 5.75 10.00
CA GLU A 83 13.33 4.61 10.60
C GLU A 83 13.82 3.61 9.52
N TYR A 84 13.03 3.37 8.47
CA TYR A 84 13.42 2.48 7.37
C TYR A 84 14.60 3.05 6.59
N PHE A 85 14.56 4.33 6.22
CA PHE A 85 15.64 4.97 5.46
C PHE A 85 16.89 5.27 6.30
N ASP A 86 16.75 5.37 7.62
CA ASP A 86 17.88 5.44 8.57
C ASP A 86 18.54 4.06 8.79
N GLY A 87 17.90 2.97 8.35
CA GLY A 87 18.41 1.59 8.47
C GLY A 87 18.02 0.88 9.76
N ASP A 88 17.24 1.54 10.63
CA ASP A 88 16.80 1.04 11.93
C ASP A 88 15.56 0.14 11.85
N ARG A 89 14.83 0.17 10.72
CA ARG A 89 13.61 -0.63 10.50
C ARG A 89 13.72 -1.55 9.28
N ARG A 90 13.29 -2.80 9.47
CA ARG A 90 13.19 -3.83 8.40
C ARG A 90 11.76 -4.29 8.10
N VAL A 91 10.82 -4.07 9.02
CA VAL A 91 9.41 -4.49 8.93
C VAL A 91 8.52 -3.29 9.27
N PHE A 92 7.42 -3.10 8.56
CA PHE A 92 6.45 -2.03 8.83
C PHE A 92 5.29 -2.55 9.68
N ASP A 93 4.86 -1.76 10.66
CA ASP A 93 3.77 -2.09 11.58
C ASP A 93 2.51 -1.24 11.33
N VAL A 94 2.62 -0.20 10.49
CA VAL A 94 1.46 0.61 10.12
C VAL A 94 0.38 -0.28 9.49
N PRO A 95 -0.89 -0.20 9.96
CA PRO A 95 -1.96 -1.02 9.40
C PRO A 95 -2.19 -0.66 7.94
N LEU A 96 -2.28 -1.68 7.07
CA LEU A 96 -2.50 -1.52 5.63
C LEU A 96 -3.90 -2.00 5.23
N ALA A 97 -4.64 -1.16 4.51
CA ALA A 97 -5.94 -1.50 3.92
C ALA A 97 -6.05 -1.01 2.46
N PRO A 98 -5.15 -1.45 1.56
CA PRO A 98 -5.25 -1.08 0.15
C PRO A 98 -6.51 -1.70 -0.48
N SER A 99 -7.13 -0.98 -1.41
CA SER A 99 -8.26 -1.47 -2.19
C SER A 99 -7.81 -2.04 -3.54
N GLY A 100 -8.39 -3.15 -3.97
CA GLY A 100 -8.05 -3.81 -5.23
C GLY A 100 -9.01 -4.93 -5.55
N THR A 101 -8.85 -5.56 -6.71
CA THR A 101 -9.55 -6.82 -7.01
C THR A 101 -9.04 -7.93 -6.10
N ASP A 102 -9.82 -9.00 -5.91
CA ASP A 102 -9.38 -10.16 -5.12
C ASP A 102 -8.02 -10.71 -5.58
N PHE A 103 -7.79 -10.70 -6.90
CA PHE A 103 -6.51 -11.08 -7.48
C PHE A 103 -5.36 -10.13 -7.08
N GLN A 104 -5.58 -8.82 -7.14
CA GLN A 104 -4.59 -7.84 -6.71
C GLN A 104 -4.28 -7.97 -5.22
N LEU A 105 -5.31 -8.12 -4.38
CA LEU A 105 -5.15 -8.31 -2.94
C LEU A 105 -4.37 -9.59 -2.62
N ALA A 106 -4.63 -10.69 -3.33
CA ALA A 106 -3.88 -11.93 -3.18
C ALA A 106 -2.40 -11.75 -3.54
N VAL A 107 -2.10 -11.10 -4.67
CA VAL A 107 -0.72 -10.78 -5.08
C VAL A 107 -0.04 -9.87 -4.05
N TRP A 108 -0.70 -8.82 -3.59
CA TRP A 108 -0.14 -7.86 -2.63
C TRP A 108 0.08 -8.47 -1.25
N ASN A 109 -0.76 -9.41 -0.83
CA ASN A 109 -0.51 -10.17 0.39
C ASN A 109 0.77 -11.01 0.28
N ALA A 110 1.00 -11.67 -0.87
CA ALA A 110 2.26 -12.39 -1.11
C ALA A 110 3.50 -11.46 -1.11
N LEU A 111 3.34 -10.17 -1.45
CA LEU A 111 4.45 -9.21 -1.37
C LEU A 111 4.91 -8.95 0.07
N LYS A 112 4.00 -8.98 1.05
CA LYS A 112 4.31 -8.71 2.46
C LYS A 112 5.30 -9.71 3.04
N ASP A 113 5.28 -10.94 2.51
CA ASP A 113 6.10 -12.04 2.99
C ASP A 113 7.53 -12.01 2.44
N ILE A 114 7.86 -11.08 1.53
CA ILE A 114 9.21 -10.94 0.98
C ILE A 114 10.05 -10.14 2.00
N PRO A 115 11.06 -10.73 2.67
CA PRO A 115 11.80 -10.04 3.73
C PRO A 115 12.70 -8.92 3.18
N PHE A 116 13.05 -7.98 4.05
CA PHE A 116 14.07 -6.95 3.77
C PHE A 116 15.38 -7.59 3.31
N GLY A 117 15.96 -7.08 2.23
CA GLY A 117 17.24 -7.57 1.69
C GLY A 117 17.13 -8.82 0.82
N PHE A 118 15.93 -9.38 0.65
CA PHE A 118 15.68 -10.53 -0.23
C PHE A 118 14.83 -10.13 -1.42
N THR A 119 15.05 -10.83 -2.53
CA THR A 119 14.24 -10.69 -3.74
C THR A 119 13.49 -11.97 -4.05
N THR A 120 12.46 -11.84 -4.87
CA THR A 120 11.72 -12.97 -5.44
C THR A 120 11.43 -12.70 -6.92
N THR A 121 10.88 -13.68 -7.62
CA THR A 121 10.48 -13.50 -9.02
C THR A 121 8.97 -13.46 -9.18
N TYR A 122 8.51 -12.87 -10.29
CA TYR A 122 7.10 -12.93 -10.67
C TYR A 122 6.59 -14.38 -10.80
N GLY A 123 7.47 -15.32 -11.17
CA GLY A 123 7.15 -16.74 -11.26
C GLY A 123 6.96 -17.41 -9.89
N GLU A 124 7.74 -17.01 -8.88
CA GLU A 124 7.54 -17.52 -7.52
C GLU A 124 6.25 -16.99 -6.90
N ILE A 125 5.95 -15.70 -7.08
CA ILE A 125 4.65 -15.14 -6.64
C ILE A 125 3.49 -15.82 -7.36
N SER A 126 3.64 -16.10 -8.66
CA SER A 126 2.66 -16.85 -9.44
C SER A 126 2.34 -18.21 -8.80
N LYS A 127 3.35 -18.96 -8.36
CA LYS A 127 3.16 -20.24 -7.66
C LYS A 127 2.45 -20.08 -6.32
N ILE A 128 2.75 -19.01 -5.56
CA ILE A 128 2.12 -18.72 -4.26
C ILE A 128 0.63 -18.39 -4.44
N VAL A 129 0.30 -17.52 -5.41
CA VAL A 129 -1.08 -17.07 -5.65
C VAL A 129 -1.92 -18.19 -6.28
N GLY A 130 -1.32 -19.05 -7.10
CA GLY A 130 -1.92 -20.30 -7.56
C GLY A 130 -2.12 -20.42 -9.08
N PRO A 131 -2.76 -21.50 -9.54
CA PRO A 131 -2.74 -21.95 -10.94
C PRO A 131 -3.38 -20.97 -11.95
N HIS A 132 -4.16 -20.00 -11.50
CA HIS A 132 -4.80 -18.99 -12.33
C HIS A 132 -4.07 -17.64 -12.34
N ALA A 133 -2.84 -17.59 -11.85
CA ALA A 133 -2.05 -16.37 -11.70
C ALA A 133 -0.78 -16.38 -12.57
N PRO A 134 -0.87 -16.31 -13.92
CA PRO A 134 0.33 -16.33 -14.76
C PRO A 134 1.26 -15.16 -14.40
N ALA A 135 2.58 -15.38 -14.49
CA ALA A 135 3.59 -14.40 -14.08
C ALA A 135 3.40 -13.00 -14.72
N GLN A 136 2.88 -12.94 -15.95
CA GLN A 136 2.54 -11.68 -16.61
C GLN A 136 1.41 -10.93 -15.86
N ALA A 137 0.33 -11.62 -15.49
CA ALA A 137 -0.78 -11.02 -14.74
C ALA A 137 -0.33 -10.61 -13.33
N VAL A 138 0.51 -11.42 -12.70
CA VAL A 138 1.17 -11.05 -11.43
C VAL A 138 1.97 -9.77 -11.60
N GLY A 139 2.80 -9.65 -12.64
CA GLY A 139 3.56 -8.43 -12.93
C GLY A 139 2.67 -7.19 -13.06
N GLN A 140 1.52 -7.31 -13.72
CA GLN A 140 0.54 -6.22 -13.79
C GLN A 140 -0.06 -5.86 -12.42
N ALA A 141 -0.38 -6.85 -11.59
CA ALA A 141 -0.88 -6.62 -10.23
C ALA A 141 0.18 -5.99 -9.32
N VAL A 142 1.44 -6.44 -9.41
CA VAL A 142 2.59 -5.85 -8.70
C VAL A 142 2.80 -4.39 -9.13
N GLY A 143 2.72 -4.09 -10.42
CA GLY A 143 2.82 -2.73 -10.94
C GLY A 143 1.71 -1.80 -10.43
N ARG A 144 0.54 -2.35 -10.10
CA ARG A 144 -0.62 -1.63 -9.52
C ARG A 144 -0.56 -1.47 -8.00
N ASN A 145 0.55 -1.84 -7.36
CA ASN A 145 0.74 -1.65 -5.93
C ASN A 145 0.48 -0.19 -5.53
N ARG A 146 -0.43 -0.02 -4.58
CA ARG A 146 -0.88 1.26 -4.05
C ARG A 146 -0.10 1.72 -2.84
N CYS A 147 0.56 0.82 -2.12
CA CYS A 147 1.31 1.14 -0.91
C CYS A 147 2.79 0.86 -1.14
N ILE A 148 3.44 1.66 -1.98
CA ILE A 148 4.86 1.44 -2.32
C ILE A 148 5.74 1.52 -1.06
N ILE A 149 6.87 0.80 -1.06
CA ILE A 149 7.75 0.54 0.11
C ILE A 149 7.10 -0.35 1.17
N PHE A 150 5.90 -0.02 1.66
CA PHE A 150 5.17 -0.81 2.66
C PHE A 150 4.75 -2.19 2.14
N LEU A 151 4.29 -2.25 0.89
CA LEU A 151 4.18 -3.47 0.09
C LEU A 151 5.40 -3.49 -0.84
N PRO A 152 6.38 -4.37 -0.62
CA PRO A 152 7.71 -4.22 -1.20
C PRO A 152 7.80 -4.73 -2.64
N CYS A 153 7.05 -4.10 -3.56
CA CYS A 153 7.05 -4.48 -4.98
C CYS A 153 8.42 -4.27 -5.68
N HIS A 154 9.32 -3.47 -5.10
CA HIS A 154 10.69 -3.32 -5.59
C HIS A 154 11.51 -4.61 -5.44
N ARG A 155 11.14 -5.50 -4.50
CA ARG A 155 11.81 -6.79 -4.26
C ARG A 155 11.46 -7.87 -5.29
N VAL A 156 10.53 -7.59 -6.21
CA VAL A 156 10.15 -8.54 -7.28
C VAL A 156 10.95 -8.27 -8.54
N VAL A 157 11.71 -9.25 -9.02
CA VAL A 157 12.57 -9.13 -10.20
C VAL A 157 12.19 -10.12 -11.30
N ALA A 158 12.70 -9.87 -12.52
CA ALA A 158 12.59 -10.85 -13.60
C ALA A 158 13.47 -12.07 -13.31
N ALA A 159 13.15 -13.22 -13.91
CA ALA A 159 13.89 -14.47 -13.69
C ALA A 159 15.34 -14.43 -14.22
N ASP A 160 15.68 -13.48 -15.09
CA ASP A 160 17.03 -13.23 -15.58
C ASP A 160 17.78 -12.16 -14.77
N GLY A 161 17.27 -11.82 -13.58
CA GLY A 161 17.84 -10.81 -12.69
C GLY A 161 17.63 -9.36 -13.16
N LYS A 162 17.02 -9.13 -14.34
CA LYS A 162 16.88 -7.77 -14.87
C LYS A 162 15.85 -6.96 -14.08
N LEU A 163 16.25 -5.74 -13.72
CA LEU A 163 15.34 -4.75 -13.18
C LEU A 163 14.41 -4.26 -14.28
N SER A 164 13.13 -4.56 -14.11
CA SER A 164 12.05 -4.09 -14.96
C SER A 164 10.82 -3.75 -14.11
N GLY A 165 9.92 -2.95 -14.69
CA GLY A 165 8.56 -2.77 -14.20
C GLY A 165 8.45 -2.25 -12.77
N TYR A 166 8.89 -1.01 -12.51
CA TYR A 166 8.60 -0.31 -11.26
C TYR A 166 7.78 0.94 -11.53
N SER A 167 6.59 1.03 -10.95
CA SER A 167 5.65 2.12 -11.20
C SER A 167 6.20 3.49 -10.81
N ALA A 168 7.15 3.54 -9.88
CA ALA A 168 7.82 4.76 -9.45
C ALA A 168 9.20 4.99 -10.10
N GLY A 169 9.56 4.23 -11.15
CA GLY A 169 10.78 4.42 -11.93
C GLY A 169 11.97 3.56 -11.48
N LEU A 170 12.77 3.09 -12.45
CA LEU A 170 13.83 2.09 -12.20
C LEU A 170 14.95 2.59 -11.28
N ASP A 171 15.24 3.90 -11.27
CA ASP A 171 16.26 4.45 -10.37
C ASP A 171 15.88 4.29 -8.89
N ARG A 172 14.61 4.50 -8.54
CA ARG A 172 14.11 4.25 -7.18
C ARG A 172 14.18 2.78 -6.82
N LYS A 173 13.81 1.88 -7.75
CA LYS A 173 13.88 0.42 -7.53
C LYS A 173 15.32 -0.03 -7.25
N ARG A 174 16.27 0.44 -8.07
CA ARG A 174 17.69 0.13 -7.90
C ARG A 174 18.22 0.64 -6.56
N PHE A 175 17.94 1.91 -6.23
CA PHE A 175 18.33 2.46 -4.93
C PHE A 175 17.80 1.63 -3.76
N LEU A 176 16.51 1.25 -3.76
CA LEU A 176 15.93 0.47 -2.68
C LEU A 176 16.59 -0.91 -2.55
N LEU A 177 16.86 -1.58 -3.68
CA LEU A 177 17.54 -2.88 -3.66
C LEU A 177 18.98 -2.75 -3.12
N ASP A 178 19.73 -1.75 -3.60
CA ASP A 178 21.10 -1.48 -3.14
C ASP A 178 21.14 -1.08 -1.66
N PHE A 179 20.11 -0.35 -1.19
CA PHE A 179 19.96 0.06 0.21
C PHE A 179 19.67 -1.12 1.13
N GLU A 180 18.79 -2.04 0.72
CA GLU A 180 18.40 -3.18 1.55
C GLU A 180 19.42 -4.33 1.56
N ALA A 181 20.18 -4.47 0.48
CA ALA A 181 21.20 -5.50 0.32
C ALA A 181 22.46 -4.90 -0.33
N PRO A 182 23.23 -4.07 0.39
CA PRO A 182 24.46 -3.51 -0.12
C PRO A 182 25.45 -4.63 -0.45
N ALA A 183 26.18 -4.50 -1.56
CA ALA A 183 27.09 -5.53 -2.06
C ALA A 183 28.21 -5.96 -1.07
N SER A 184 28.42 -5.23 0.02
CA SER A 184 29.36 -5.57 1.10
C SER A 184 28.86 -6.65 2.06
N ASP A 185 27.56 -6.95 2.08
CA ASP A 185 26.92 -7.93 2.98
C ASP A 185 26.53 -9.23 2.26
N ALA A 186 27.06 -9.46 1.04
CA ALA A 186 26.90 -10.71 0.31
C ALA A 186 27.76 -11.82 0.95
N ASP A 187 27.30 -12.33 2.08
CA ASP A 187 27.74 -13.63 2.60
C ASP A 187 27.30 -14.73 1.59
N GLU A 188 28.11 -15.78 1.45
CA GLU A 188 28.01 -16.83 0.43
C GLU A 188 26.59 -17.44 0.32
N GLY A 189 25.72 -16.86 -0.53
CA GLY A 189 24.36 -17.38 -0.70
C GLY A 189 23.41 -16.56 -1.56
N THR A 190 23.68 -15.28 -1.81
CA THR A 190 22.76 -14.42 -2.60
C THR A 190 23.28 -14.25 -4.02
N LEU A 191 22.77 -15.04 -4.97
CA LEU A 191 23.06 -14.94 -6.40
C LEU A 191 21.90 -14.29 -7.17
N PHE A 192 22.32 -13.49 -8.15
CA PHE A 192 21.58 -12.88 -9.28
C PHE A 192 20.36 -13.65 -9.81
#